data_AF-A0A0L0QUU5-F1
#
_entry.id   AF-A0A0L0QUU5-F1
#
_cell.length_a   1.000
_cell.length_b   1.000
_cell.length_c   1.000
_cell.angle_alpha   90.00
_cell.angle_beta   90.00
_cell.angle_gamma   90.00
#
_symmetry.space_group_name_H-M   'P 1'
#
loop_
_entity.id
_entity.type
_entity.pdbx_description
1 polymer ?
#
loop_
_entity_poly.entity_id
_entity_poly.type
_entity_poly.pdbx_seq_one_letter_code
_entity_poly.pdbx_strand_id
1 'polypeptide(L)' 'MKKTIEMQTPLQVETIPVIYVLSRRGDGTNDNPVRHVHQYWSEEGNLLAEKDEIERFKLNTNVK' A
#
# COMPACT_ATOMS: atom_id res chain seq x y z
N MET A 1 32.57 7.16 -24.16
CA MET A 1 31.35 7.98 -24.09
C MET A 1 30.49 7.46 -22.95
N LYS A 2 30.08 8.32 -22.00
CA LYS A 2 29.13 7.94 -20.94
C LYS A 2 27.72 7.93 -21.55
N LYS A 3 27.03 6.79 -21.49
CA LYS A 3 25.60 6.71 -21.80
C LYS A 3 24.84 7.34 -20.63
N THR A 4 24.17 8.45 -20.85
CA THR A 4 23.21 9.02 -19.91
C THR A 4 21.96 8.14 -19.96
N ILE A 5 21.60 7.50 -18.84
CA ILE A 5 20.34 6.76 -18.72
C ILE A 5 19.29 7.80 -18.33
N GLU A 6 18.43 8.18 -19.26
CA GLU A 6 17.26 9.00 -18.95
C GLU A 6 16.19 8.14 -18.29
N MET A 7 15.66 8.61 -17.17
CA MET A 7 14.65 7.89 -16.40
C MET A 7 13.32 7.88 -17.18
N GLN A 8 12.96 6.73 -17.74
CA GLN A 8 11.65 6.52 -18.36
C GLN A 8 10.72 5.84 -17.35
N THR A 9 9.70 6.56 -16.89
CA THR A 9 8.71 6.07 -15.94
C THR A 9 7.29 6.15 -16.51
N PRO A 10 6.49 5.07 -16.44
CA PRO A 10 6.87 3.72 -16.01
C PRO A 10 7.68 2.98 -17.07
N LEU A 11 8.62 2.13 -16.60
CA LEU A 11 9.49 1.32 -17.47
C LEU A 11 8.78 0.05 -17.98
N GLN A 12 7.86 -0.51 -17.19
CA GLN A 12 7.08 -1.70 -17.52
C GLN A 12 5.74 -1.65 -16.77
N VAL A 13 4.70 -2.21 -17.39
CA VAL A 13 3.36 -2.43 -16.80
C VAL A 13 2.95 -3.85 -17.10
N GLU A 14 2.48 -4.58 -16.09
CA GLU A 14 2.06 -5.98 -16.21
C GLU A 14 0.91 -6.28 -15.25
N THR A 15 0.03 -7.20 -15.63
CA THR A 15 -1.00 -7.75 -14.74
C THR A 15 -0.43 -8.97 -14.04
N ILE A 16 -0.40 -8.95 -12.70
CA ILE A 16 0.08 -10.07 -11.89
C ILE A 16 -1.02 -10.56 -10.94
N PRO A 17 -1.12 -11.87 -10.67
CA PRO A 17 -2.02 -12.41 -9.66
C PRO A 17 -1.52 -12.06 -8.26
N VAL A 18 -2.46 -11.85 -7.33
CA VAL A 18 -2.19 -11.56 -5.92
C VAL A 18 -3.25 -12.21 -5.04
N ILE A 19 -2.89 -12.54 -3.80
CA ILE A 19 -3.86 -12.92 -2.77
C ILE A 19 -4.43 -11.63 -2.18
N TYR A 20 -5.74 -11.44 -2.29
CA TYR A 20 -6.45 -10.32 -1.71
C TYR A 20 -7.07 -10.69 -0.37
N VAL A 21 -6.78 -9.89 0.66
CA VAL A 21 -7.35 -10.04 2.00
C VAL A 21 -8.08 -8.76 2.40
N LEU A 22 -9.35 -8.91 2.76
CA LEU A 22 -10.15 -7.87 3.41
C LEU A 22 -10.23 -8.17 4.90
N SER A 23 -9.60 -7.33 5.72
CA SER A 23 -9.61 -7.48 7.17
C SER A 23 -10.32 -6.30 7.85
N ARG A 24 -10.81 -6.51 9.07
CA ARG A 24 -11.32 -5.45 9.95
C ARG A 24 -10.24 -5.09 10.97
N ARG A 25 -9.94 -3.81 11.11
CA ARG A 25 -8.97 -3.28 12.07
C ARG A 25 -9.60 -2.15 12.87
N GLY A 26 -9.21 -2.03 14.14
CA GLY A 26 -9.71 -1.02 15.06
C GLY A 26 -10.42 -1.63 16.28
N ASP A 27 -10.46 -0.89 17.37
CA ASP A 27 -11.14 -1.29 18.63
C ASP A 27 -12.53 -0.66 18.78
N GLY A 28 -12.91 0.26 17.88
CA GLY A 28 -14.21 0.91 17.87
C GLY A 28 -14.28 2.20 18.69
N THR A 29 -13.16 2.64 19.26
CA THR A 29 -13.05 3.98 19.87
C THR A 29 -13.03 5.06 18.80
N ASN A 30 -13.27 6.32 19.20
CA ASN A 30 -13.21 7.47 18.31
C ASN A 30 -11.81 7.65 17.68
N ASP A 31 -10.75 7.32 18.43
CA ASP A 31 -9.37 7.42 17.98
C ASP A 31 -8.94 6.22 17.11
N ASN A 32 -9.66 5.10 17.20
CA ASN A 32 -9.36 3.87 16.47
C ASN A 32 -10.65 3.14 16.00
N PRO A 33 -11.41 3.75 15.09
CA PRO A 33 -12.66 3.18 14.61
C PRO A 33 -12.43 1.87 13.85
N VAL A 34 -13.40 0.96 13.94
CA VAL A 34 -13.41 -0.27 13.16
C VAL A 34 -13.58 0.10 11.68
N ARG A 35 -12.64 -0.34 10.85
CA ARG A 35 -12.61 -0.08 9.41
C ARG A 35 -12.12 -1.29 8.64
N HIS A 36 -12.24 -1.21 7.32
CA HIS A 36 -11.64 -2.18 6.42
C HIS A 36 -10.19 -1.83 6.12
N VAL A 37 -9.35 -2.86 6.06
CA VAL A 37 -7.98 -2.77 5.57
C VAL A 37 -7.84 -3.77 4.42
N HIS A 38 -7.41 -3.25 3.27
CA HIS A 38 -7.20 -4.02 2.06
C HIS A 38 -5.73 -4.40 1.97
N GLN A 39 -5.43 -5.69 1.89
CA GLN A 39 -4.06 -6.17 1.77
C GLN A 39 -3.91 -7.02 0.52
N TYR A 40 -2.76 -6.91 -0.12
CA TYR A 40 -2.36 -7.66 -1.30
C TYR A 40 -1.08 -8.40 -0.98
N TRP A 41 -1.09 -9.70 -1.18
CA TRP A 41 0.02 -10.58 -0.81
C TRP A 41 0.50 -11.37 -2.02
N SER A 42 1.78 -11.74 -2.00
CA SER A 42 2.32 -12.74 -2.91
C SER A 42 1.81 -14.13 -2.55
N GLU A 43 1.91 -15.08 -3.48
CA GLU A 43 1.49 -16.47 -3.24
C GLU A 43 2.35 -17.17 -2.17
N GLU A 44 3.58 -16.70 -1.96
CA GLU A 44 4.48 -17.16 -0.90
C GLU A 44 4.19 -16.52 0.47
N GLY A 45 3.18 -15.64 0.56
CA GLY A 45 2.77 -15.01 1.81
C GLY A 45 3.53 -13.73 2.18
N ASN A 46 4.15 -13.04 1.22
CA ASN A 46 4.77 -11.73 1.46
C ASN A 46 3.75 -10.59 1.26
N LEU A 47 3.72 -9.59 2.15
CA LEU A 47 2.85 -8.42 1.97
C LEU A 47 3.42 -7.51 0.87
N LEU A 48 2.65 -7.30 -0.20
CA LEU A 48 3.04 -6.46 -1.34
C LEU A 48 2.54 -5.03 -1.19
N ALA A 49 1.30 -4.87 -0.72
CA ALA A 49 0.70 -3.57 -0.49
C ALA A 49 -0.41 -3.66 0.56
N GLU A 50 -0.56 -2.58 1.32
CA GLU A 50 -1.68 -2.38 2.23
C GLU A 50 -2.32 -1.02 1.95
N LYS A 51 -3.66 -1.00 1.87
CA LYS A 51 -4.44 0.22 1.86
C LYS A 51 -5.27 0.26 3.14
N ASP A 52 -4.75 1.01 4.09
CA ASP A 52 -5.41 1.39 5.34
C ASP A 52 -5.78 2.88 5.27
N GLU A 53 -7.07 3.19 5.40
CA GLU A 53 -7.58 4.56 5.30
C GLU A 53 -7.03 5.48 6.39
N ILE A 54 -6.64 4.96 7.56
CA ILE A 54 -6.11 5.76 8.67
C ILE A 54 -4.61 6.02 8.54
N GLU A 55 -3.83 5.10 7.99
CA GLU A 55 -2.39 5.33 7.81
C GLU A 55 -2.10 6.48 6.84
N ARG A 56 -2.98 6.66 5.83
CA ARG A 56 -2.87 7.76 4.87
C ARG A 56 -2.98 9.15 5.55
N PHE A 57 -3.67 9.26 6.68
CA PHE A 57 -3.76 10.51 7.44
C PHE A 57 -2.53 10.75 8.33
N LYS A 58 -1.89 9.71 8.84
CA LYS A 58 -0.67 9.83 9.68
C LYS A 58 0.56 10.27 8.89
N LEU A 59 0.62 9.99 7.59
CA LEU A 59 1.71 10.43 6.71
C LEU A 59 1.59 11.90 6.28
N ASN A 60 0.37 12.45 6.26
CA ASN A 60 0.13 13.84 5.87
C ASN A 60 0.28 14.86 7.01
N THR A 61 0.41 14.40 8.27
CA THR A 61 0.62 15.28 9.43
C THR A 61 2.10 15.49 9.77
N ASN A 62 3.04 14.91 9.01
CA ASN A 62 4.48 15.18 9.14
C ASN A 62 5.00 16.21 8.12
N VAL A 63 4.12 16.97 7.46
CA VAL A 63 4.52 18.11 6.64
C VAL A 63 4.08 19.40 7.35
N LYS A 64 5.05 19.95 8.10
CA LYS A 64 5.11 21.25 8.79
C LYS A 64 4.44 21.36 10.16
#